data_AF-A0A920I3T6-F1
#
_entry.id   AF-A0A920I3T6-F1
#
_cell.length_a   1.000
_cell.length_b   1.000
_cell.length_c   1.000
_cell.angle_alpha   90.00
_cell.angle_beta   90.00
_cell.angle_gamma   90.00
#
_symmetry.space_group_name_H-M   'P 1'
#
loop_
_entity.id
_entity.type
_entity.pdbx_description
1 polymer ?
#
loop_
_entity_poly.entity_id
_entity_poly.type
_entity_poly.pdbx_seq_one_letter_code
_entity_poly.pdbx_strand_id
1 'polypeptide(L)'
;MPNEIRIPSPSFAPLRSRLKGSVMDDPFTRGRYATDASIYQMMPHAVVVPETLGDVEATLDFAREQGIAVLPRGGGTSQCGQTVNHAVVIDASKHLNRILELDVEGPLPCRARHRP
;
A
#
# COMPACT_ATOMS: atom_id res chain seq x y z
N MET A 1 22.47 19.95 14.41
CA MET A 1 22.14 19.64 13.00
C MET A 1 21.05 18.58 13.03
N PRO A 2 19.87 18.81 12.43
CA PRO A 2 18.88 17.74 12.35
C PRO A 2 19.50 16.61 11.51
N ASN A 3 19.44 15.39 12.06
CA ASN A 3 19.91 14.16 11.44
C ASN A 3 19.35 14.07 10.02
N GLU A 4 20.20 13.90 9.00
CA GLU A 4 19.72 13.63 7.64
C GLU A 4 18.83 12.38 7.69
N ILE A 5 17.54 12.54 7.40
CA ILE A 5 16.62 11.42 7.28
C ILE A 5 17.07 10.66 6.03
N ARG A 6 17.92 9.65 6.22
CA ARG A 6 18.35 8.75 5.16
C ARG A 6 17.13 7.94 4.71
N ILE A 7 16.61 8.29 3.54
CA ILE A 7 15.52 7.56 2.89
C ILE A 7 16.10 6.24 2.32
N PRO A 8 15.73 5.06 2.85
CA PRO A 8 16.26 3.80 2.36
C PRO A 8 15.83 3.53 0.90
N SER A 9 16.73 2.96 0.10
CA SER A 9 16.48 2.64 -1.31
C SER A 9 16.75 1.15 -1.58
N PRO A 10 15.91 0.24 -1.06
CA PRO A 10 16.10 -1.19 -1.26
C PRO A 10 15.79 -1.62 -2.70
N SER A 11 16.36 -2.76 -3.11
CA SER A 11 15.95 -3.43 -4.34
C SER A 11 14.63 -4.17 -4.13
N PHE A 12 13.66 -3.97 -5.03
CA PHE A 12 12.36 -4.63 -4.98
C PHE A 12 12.32 -5.96 -5.77
N ALA A 13 13.42 -6.35 -6.41
CA ALA A 13 13.50 -7.62 -7.15
C ALA A 13 13.14 -8.86 -6.30
N PRO A 14 13.58 -8.99 -5.03
CA PRO A 14 13.19 -10.11 -4.18
C PRO A 14 11.71 -10.13 -3.81
N LEU A 15 11.07 -8.95 -3.73
CA LEU A 15 9.64 -8.86 -3.46
C LEU A 15 8.84 -9.30 -4.70
N ARG A 16 9.25 -8.84 -5.90
CA ARG A 16 8.60 -9.21 -7.17
C ARG A 16 8.49 -10.71 -7.40
N SER A 17 9.44 -11.52 -6.92
CA SER A 17 9.39 -12.98 -7.05
C SER A 17 8.50 -13.68 -6.03
N ARG A 18 8.09 -12.99 -4.97
CA ARG A 18 7.23 -13.54 -3.89
C ARG A 18 5.74 -13.21 -4.09
N LEU A 19 5.42 -12.20 -4.89
CA LEU A 19 4.05 -11.72 -5.09
C LEU A 19 3.40 -12.32 -6.33
N LYS A 20 2.08 -12.55 -6.24
CA LYS A 20 1.21 -12.72 -7.40
C LYS A 20 0.85 -11.38 -8.03
N GLY A 21 0.61 -10.38 -7.17
CA GLY A 21 0.39 -9.00 -7.59
C GLY A 21 1.63 -8.30 -8.15
N SER A 22 1.49 -7.01 -8.41
CA SER A 22 2.56 -6.21 -9.03
C SER A 22 3.30 -5.32 -8.02
N VAL A 23 4.61 -5.15 -8.25
CA VAL A 23 5.41 -4.09 -7.64
C VAL A 23 5.76 -3.06 -8.71
N MET A 24 5.63 -1.78 -8.41
CA MET A 24 5.87 -0.67 -9.32
C MET A 24 6.79 0.34 -8.63
N ASP A 25 8.06 0.35 -9.01
CA ASP A 25 9.12 1.21 -8.48
C ASP A 25 9.64 2.22 -9.54
N ASP A 26 9.00 2.26 -10.71
CA ASP A 26 9.33 3.24 -11.74
C ASP A 26 8.89 4.66 -11.36
N PRO A 27 9.62 5.71 -11.79
CA PRO A 27 9.32 7.09 -11.39
C PRO A 27 7.92 7.58 -11.78
N PHE A 28 7.42 7.13 -12.94
CA PHE A 28 6.15 7.62 -13.47
C PHE A 28 4.98 7.09 -12.64
N THR A 29 4.98 5.80 -12.33
CA THR A 29 3.96 5.21 -11.47
C THR A 29 4.04 5.76 -10.06
N ARG A 30 5.23 5.85 -9.47
CA ARG A 30 5.40 6.43 -8.13
C ARG A 30 4.88 7.87 -8.07
N GLY A 31 5.08 8.66 -9.13
CA GLY A 31 4.52 10.00 -9.26
C GLY A 31 2.99 10.06 -9.17
N ARG A 32 2.28 9.06 -9.71
CA ARG A 32 0.81 8.99 -9.59
C ARG A 32 0.33 8.77 -8.15
N TYR A 33 1.12 8.07 -7.34
CA TYR A 33 0.82 7.78 -5.95
C TYR A 33 1.45 8.76 -4.97
N ALA A 34 2.22 9.74 -5.48
CA ALA A 34 2.88 10.74 -4.66
C ALA A 34 1.92 11.81 -4.11
N THR A 35 0.70 11.86 -4.65
CA THR A 35 -0.34 12.81 -4.27
C THR A 35 -1.63 12.09 -3.89
N ASP A 36 -2.46 12.78 -3.14
CA ASP A 36 -3.85 12.43 -2.89
C ASP A 36 -4.70 13.68 -3.12
N ALA A 37 -5.94 13.69 -2.62
CA ALA A 37 -6.81 14.84 -2.84
C ALA A 37 -6.50 16.01 -1.89
N SER A 38 -5.35 15.97 -1.18
CA SER A 38 -4.82 17.06 -0.39
C SER A 38 -3.76 17.90 -1.14
N ILE A 39 -3.17 18.86 -0.43
CA ILE A 39 -2.03 19.65 -0.92
C ILE A 39 -0.67 18.97 -0.70
N TYR A 40 -0.63 17.84 0.02
CA TYR A 40 0.61 17.16 0.39
C TYR A 40 1.11 16.27 -0.75
N GLN A 41 2.43 16.28 -0.96
CA GLN A 41 3.08 15.43 -1.96
C GLN A 41 4.32 14.76 -1.37
N MET A 42 4.35 13.43 -1.39
CA MET A 42 5.49 12.64 -0.91
C MET A 42 5.71 11.45 -1.83
N MET A 43 6.93 11.31 -2.36
CA MET A 43 7.25 10.22 -3.29
C MET A 43 7.40 8.89 -2.54
N PRO A 44 6.58 7.87 -2.85
CA PRO A 44 6.73 6.56 -2.23
C PRO A 44 8.00 5.87 -2.72
N HIS A 45 8.46 4.84 -1.99
CA HIS A 45 9.58 4.00 -2.42
C HIS A 45 9.17 3.11 -3.60
N ALA A 46 8.00 2.48 -3.48
CA ALA A 46 7.34 1.68 -4.49
C ALA A 46 5.85 1.59 -4.19
N VAL A 47 5.09 1.10 -5.16
CA VAL A 47 3.67 0.78 -5.03
C VAL A 47 3.48 -0.71 -5.26
N VAL A 48 2.80 -1.36 -4.34
CA VAL A 48 2.40 -2.76 -4.44
C VAL A 48 0.90 -2.81 -4.67
N VAL A 49 0.49 -3.54 -5.71
CA VAL A 49 -0.93 -3.82 -5.99
C VAL A 49 -1.14 -5.32 -5.74
N PRO A 50 -1.55 -5.71 -4.52
CA PRO A 50 -1.72 -7.11 -4.15
C PRO A 50 -2.94 -7.74 -4.86
N GLU A 51 -2.83 -9.00 -5.26
CA GLU A 51 -3.95 -9.80 -5.74
C GLU A 51 -4.53 -10.71 -4.64
N THR A 52 -3.72 -11.01 -3.63
CA THR A 52 -4.07 -11.90 -2.52
C THR A 52 -3.66 -11.30 -1.17
N LEU A 53 -4.23 -11.81 -0.07
CA LEU A 53 -3.78 -11.42 1.28
C LEU A 53 -2.33 -11.84 1.54
N GLY A 54 -1.89 -12.97 0.99
CA GLY A 54 -0.49 -13.40 1.08
C GLY A 54 0.48 -12.39 0.44
N ASP A 55 0.05 -11.64 -0.57
CA ASP A 55 0.88 -10.57 -1.15
C ASP A 55 1.08 -9.40 -0.17
N VAL A 56 0.05 -9.09 0.62
CA VAL A 56 0.10 -8.06 1.68
C VAL A 56 1.06 -8.51 2.78
N GLU A 57 0.92 -9.75 3.25
CA GLU A 57 1.81 -10.35 4.26
C GLU A 57 3.27 -10.33 3.81
N ALA A 58 3.55 -10.81 2.58
CA ALA A 58 4.90 -10.82 2.02
C ALA A 58 5.48 -9.41 1.87
N THR A 59 4.64 -8.40 1.59
CA THR A 59 5.06 -7.00 1.53
C THR A 59 5.40 -6.45 2.91
N LEU A 60 4.61 -6.78 3.94
CA LEU A 60 4.88 -6.38 5.32
C LEU A 60 6.19 -7.01 5.84
N ASP A 61 6.41 -8.29 5.54
CA ASP A 61 7.64 -8.98 5.91
C ASP A 61 8.86 -8.38 5.22
N PHE A 62 8.79 -8.14 3.91
CA PHE A 62 9.85 -7.46 3.18
C PHE A 62 10.11 -6.06 3.77
N ALA A 63 9.06 -5.30 4.08
CA ALA A 63 9.21 -3.95 4.61
C ALA A 63 9.90 -3.96 5.99
N ARG A 64 9.55 -4.94 6.83
CA ARG A 64 10.21 -5.19 8.12
C ARG A 64 11.68 -5.57 7.95
N GLU A 65 12.00 -6.46 7.00
CA GLU A 65 13.38 -6.86 6.68
C GLU A 65 14.23 -5.66 6.20
N GLN A 66 13.65 -4.75 5.43
CA GLN A 66 14.35 -3.59 4.85
C GLN A 66 14.31 -2.34 5.73
N GLY A 67 13.56 -2.35 6.85
CA GLY A 67 13.39 -1.18 7.71
C GLY A 67 12.66 -0.01 7.03
N ILE A 68 11.71 -0.30 6.14
CA ILE A 68 10.94 0.70 5.38
C ILE A 68 9.50 0.77 5.89
N ALA A 69 8.93 1.98 5.90
CA ALA A 69 7.54 2.17 6.28
C ALA A 69 6.59 1.58 5.22
N VAL A 70 5.39 1.18 5.66
CA VAL A 70 4.30 0.72 4.79
C VAL A 70 3.12 1.66 4.94
N LEU A 71 2.46 1.97 3.82
CA LEU A 71 1.29 2.84 3.77
C LEU A 71 0.13 2.13 3.06
N PRO A 72 -0.91 1.68 3.78
CA PRO A 72 -2.11 1.18 3.13
C PRO A 72 -2.83 2.32 2.41
N ARG A 73 -3.27 2.08 1.18
CA ARG A 73 -4.01 3.04 0.37
C ARG A 73 -5.24 2.39 -0.26
N GLY A 74 -6.38 3.05 -0.09
CA GLY A 74 -7.62 2.77 -0.81
C GLY A 74 -7.73 3.67 -2.05
N GLY A 75 -8.82 4.43 -2.16
CA GLY A 75 -9.05 5.34 -3.29
C GLY A 75 -8.16 6.59 -3.35
N GLY A 76 -7.37 6.89 -2.32
CA GLY A 76 -6.48 8.07 -2.32
C GLY A 76 -7.21 9.41 -2.29
N THR A 77 -8.39 9.46 -1.68
CA THR A 77 -9.27 10.65 -1.65
C THR A 77 -9.16 11.46 -0.36
N SER A 78 -8.21 11.12 0.52
CA SER A 78 -7.97 11.89 1.75
C SER A 78 -7.59 13.33 1.42
N GLN A 79 -8.07 14.26 2.27
CA GLN A 79 -7.78 15.70 2.18
C GLN A 79 -6.64 16.12 3.11
N CYS A 80 -6.11 15.19 3.92
CA CYS A 80 -5.15 15.49 4.99
C CYS A 80 -3.84 14.71 4.87
N GLY A 81 -3.51 14.21 3.67
CA GLY A 81 -2.22 13.55 3.40
C GLY A 81 -2.07 12.16 3.99
N GLN A 82 -3.17 11.52 4.44
CA GLN A 82 -3.13 10.19 5.05
C GLN A 82 -2.69 9.11 4.06
N THR A 83 -2.77 9.38 2.76
CA THR A 83 -2.53 8.38 1.71
C THR A 83 -1.25 8.62 0.92
N VAL A 84 -0.39 9.52 1.40
CA VAL A 84 0.94 9.82 0.82
C VAL A 84 2.03 9.76 1.88
N ASN A 85 3.16 9.11 1.59
CA ASN A 85 4.34 9.07 2.48
C ASN A 85 5.58 8.52 1.75
N HIS A 86 6.77 8.70 2.34
CA HIS A 86 7.97 7.93 2.02
C HIS A 86 7.85 6.51 2.59
N ALA A 87 7.06 5.69 1.89
CA ALA A 87 6.71 4.32 2.29
C ALA A 87 6.55 3.42 1.06
N VAL A 88 6.45 2.11 1.27
CA VAL A 88 5.84 1.20 0.30
C VAL A 88 4.34 1.36 0.39
N VAL A 89 3.72 1.86 -0.67
CA VAL A 89 2.27 2.03 -0.75
C VAL A 89 1.64 0.70 -1.13
N ILE A 90 0.67 0.22 -0.37
CA ILE A 90 -0.13 -0.97 -0.71
C ILE A 90 -1.50 -0.50 -1.19
N ASP A 91 -1.75 -0.63 -2.50
CA ASP A 91 -3.03 -0.28 -3.13
C ASP A 91 -3.94 -1.50 -3.26
N ALA A 92 -4.79 -1.69 -2.26
CA ALA A 92 -5.74 -2.80 -2.22
C ALA A 92 -6.98 -2.58 -3.11
N SER A 93 -7.16 -1.39 -3.71
CA SER A 93 -8.41 -0.99 -4.36
C SER A 93 -8.73 -1.79 -5.63
N LYS A 94 -7.71 -2.34 -6.30
CA LYS A 94 -7.86 -2.99 -7.60
C LYS A 94 -8.39 -4.43 -7.53
N HIS A 95 -7.82 -5.25 -6.64
CA HIS A 95 -8.09 -6.71 -6.62
C HIS A 95 -8.73 -7.20 -5.31
N LEU A 96 -8.50 -6.51 -4.19
CA LEU A 96 -9.01 -6.89 -2.86
C LEU A 96 -10.31 -6.12 -2.52
N ASN A 97 -11.24 -6.07 -3.46
CA ASN A 97 -12.47 -5.27 -3.39
C ASN A 97 -13.77 -6.09 -3.45
N ARG A 98 -13.69 -7.41 -3.28
CA ARG A 98 -14.86 -8.31 -3.32
C ARG A 98 -15.63 -8.29 -2.00
N ILE A 99 -16.95 -8.20 -2.10
CA ILE A 99 -17.85 -8.41 -0.97
C ILE A 99 -17.85 -9.90 -0.66
N LEU A 100 -17.44 -10.26 0.56
CA LEU A 100 -17.43 -11.66 1.03
C LEU A 100 -18.77 -12.06 1.63
N GLU A 101 -19.42 -11.12 2.32
CA GLU A 101 -20.73 -11.33 2.91
C GLU A 101 -21.48 -10.00 3.06
N LEU A 102 -22.80 -10.08 2.91
CA LEU A 102 -23.73 -8.98 3.06
C LEU A 102 -24.76 -9.33 4.14
N ASP A 103 -24.81 -8.55 5.21
CA ASP A 103 -25.81 -8.67 6.28
C ASP A 103 -26.86 -7.57 6.11
N VAL A 104 -27.92 -7.83 5.36
CA VAL A 104 -28.94 -6.81 5.06
C VAL A 104 -29.86 -6.48 6.23
N GLU A 105 -29.85 -7.28 7.29
CA GLU A 105 -30.74 -7.13 8.45
C GLU A 105 -30.02 -6.50 9.65
N GLY A 106 -28.71 -6.72 9.78
CA GLY A 106 -27.89 -6.17 10.83
C GLY A 106 -27.46 -4.70 10.62
N PRO A 107 -26.96 -4.04 11.68
CA PRO A 107 -26.53 -2.64 11.62
C PRO A 107 -25.23 -2.41 10.80
N LEU A 108 -24.55 -3.46 10.36
CA LEU A 108 -23.29 -3.39 9.59
C LEU A 108 -23.38 -4.26 8.33
N PRO A 109 -23.87 -3.71 7.21
CA PRO A 109 -24.25 -4.49 6.05
C PRO A 109 -23.08 -5.11 5.30
N CYS A 110 -21.89 -4.52 5.41
CA CYS A 110 -20.67 -5.09 4.83
C CYS A 110 -19.72 -5.55 5.95
N ARG A 111 -19.44 -6.86 5.99
CA ARG A 111 -18.40 -7.42 6.86
C ARG A 111 -17.27 -7.99 6.02
N ALA A 112 -16.09 -7.39 6.12
CA ALA A 112 -14.87 -8.03 5.66
C ALA A 112 -14.52 -9.15 6.65
N ARG A 113 -15.00 -10.37 6.44
CA ARG A 113 -14.51 -11.51 7.21
C ARG A 113 -13.11 -11.89 6.72
N HIS A 114 -12.12 -11.77 7.57
CA HIS A 114 -10.87 -12.52 7.40
C HIS A 114 -11.17 -13.97 7.79
N ARG A 115 -11.17 -14.89 6.83
CA ARG A 115 -11.18 -16.32 7.13
C ARG A 115 -9.75 -16.68 7.57
N PRO A 116 -9.54 -17.23 8.78
CA PRO A 116 -8.22 -17.62 9.25
C PRO A 116 -7.62 -18.73 8.36
#